data_AF-A0A2W0AYE2-F1
#
_entry.id   AF-A0A2W0AYE2-F1
#
_cell.length_a   1.000
_cell.length_b   1.000
_cell.length_c   1.000
_cell.angle_alpha   90.00
_cell.angle_beta   90.00
_cell.angle_gamma   90.00
#
_symmetry.space_group_name_H-M   'P 1'
#
loop_
_entity.id
_entity.type
_entity.pdbx_description
1 polymer ?
#
loop_
_entity_poly.entity_id
_entity_poly.type
_entity_poly.pdbx_seq_one_letter_code
_entity_poly.pdbx_strand_id
1 'polypeptide(L)'
;MPEFRDEIRKRLAPLRLEATREAAIVEELGQHLEDRHAELKGRGTSEQQAYDTVLAELDERDLLAKGLRRMERQPRFEPVPAGGPWHGGFAGHLGQDLRHAWRSLRLSPGFATVAVLSLALGIGANTAIFQLLNAVRLRSLPVRNPEELVYLKPSNSHGRSGNFRGSFSTFTNPIWEQIRDHQQAFSGIAAWNSTSFNLATGGRSRIARGIYVSGDFFNMLGVLPAAGRLISSVDDTKGCGLPGAVISFPFWQREYGGNASAVGSKLTLDGHPAEIIGVTPAGFYGMEVGNSFDVAVPVCSEALIDGEWKVLDRRDGWWLAIVGRLKPGWTPAKATAQLESISPGIFQATLPDRYKDKEAKEFLAWKLAAYPASAGISNLRTEYEQPLWMLLAIAGT
;
A
#
# COMPACT_ATOMS: atom_id res chain seq x y z
N MET A 1 72.21 2.61 10.47
CA MET A 1 70.86 2.88 10.99
C MET A 1 70.93 2.78 12.49
N PRO A 2 70.25 3.65 13.26
CA PRO A 2 70.33 3.57 14.71
C PRO A 2 69.72 2.24 15.21
N GLU A 3 70.50 1.43 15.93
CA GLU A 3 70.10 0.07 16.38
C GLU A 3 69.20 0.13 17.62
N PHE A 4 68.01 0.73 17.50
CA PHE A 4 67.07 0.84 18.62
C PHE A 4 66.58 -0.52 19.14
N ARG A 5 66.42 -1.50 18.25
CA ARG A 5 65.98 -2.87 18.61
C ARG A 5 66.94 -3.57 19.58
N ASP A 6 68.25 -3.36 19.44
CA ASP A 6 69.24 -3.98 20.32
C ASP A 6 69.30 -3.31 21.69
N GLU A 7 69.06 -1.99 21.75
CA GLU A 7 68.97 -1.27 23.00
C GLU A 7 67.70 -1.65 23.79
N ILE A 8 66.56 -1.84 23.09
CA ILE A 8 65.33 -2.37 23.70
C ILE A 8 65.57 -3.79 24.23
N ARG A 9 66.23 -4.66 23.45
CA ARG A 9 66.51 -6.05 23.88
C ARG A 9 67.38 -6.10 25.13
N LYS A 10 68.43 -5.28 25.21
CA LYS A 10 69.27 -5.17 26.43
C LYS A 10 68.47 -4.76 27.66
N ARG A 11 67.51 -3.84 27.50
CA ARG A 11 66.66 -3.34 28.59
C ARG A 11 65.55 -4.32 29.00
N LEU A 12 65.09 -5.18 28.08
CA LEU A 12 64.11 -6.24 28.36
C LEU A 12 64.73 -7.53 28.93
N ALA A 13 66.01 -7.79 28.66
CA ALA A 13 66.73 -8.96 29.15
C ALA A 13 66.57 -9.27 30.68
N PRO A 14 66.53 -8.28 31.59
CA PRO A 14 66.31 -8.54 33.02
C PRO A 14 64.91 -9.07 33.36
N LEU A 15 63.91 -8.88 32.49
CA LEU A 15 62.51 -9.22 32.75
C LEU A 15 62.16 -10.69 32.47
N ARG A 16 63.05 -11.47 31.83
CA ARG A 16 62.87 -12.90 31.51
C ARG A 16 61.51 -13.21 30.86
N LEU A 17 61.16 -12.46 29.81
CA LEU A 17 59.93 -12.68 29.04
C LEU A 17 60.06 -13.94 28.17
N GLU A 18 58.94 -14.52 27.74
CA GLU A 18 58.96 -15.58 26.73
C GLU A 18 59.49 -15.03 25.40
N ALA A 19 60.35 -15.81 24.73
CA ALA A 19 61.11 -15.37 23.55
C ALA A 19 60.23 -14.82 22.41
N THR A 20 59.05 -15.40 22.19
CA THR A 20 58.09 -14.93 21.18
C THR A 20 57.49 -13.57 21.53
N ARG A 21 57.22 -13.34 22.82
CA ARG A 21 56.65 -12.08 23.30
C ARG A 21 57.70 -10.98 23.40
N GLU A 22 58.92 -11.33 23.80
CA GLU A 22 60.06 -10.41 23.74
C GLU A 22 60.30 -9.94 22.30
N ALA A 23 60.32 -10.86 21.33
CA ALA A 23 60.48 -10.51 19.92
C ALA A 23 59.38 -9.56 19.41
N ALA A 24 58.12 -9.85 19.73
CA ALA A 24 56.99 -9.00 19.33
C ALA A 24 57.09 -7.58 19.91
N ILE A 25 57.46 -7.46 21.19
CA ILE A 25 57.62 -6.15 21.86
C ILE A 25 58.81 -5.37 21.29
N VAL A 26 59.94 -6.05 21.03
CA VAL A 26 61.12 -5.43 20.42
C VAL A 26 60.79 -4.93 19.01
N GLU A 27 59.99 -5.67 18.26
CA GLU A 27 59.62 -5.30 16.91
C GLU A 27 58.66 -4.11 16.88
N GLU A 28 57.59 -4.14 17.68
CA GLU A 28 56.61 -3.05 17.75
C GLU A 28 57.23 -1.75 18.29
N LEU A 29 57.98 -1.82 19.40
CA LEU A 29 58.64 -0.64 19.95
C LEU A 29 59.77 -0.16 19.04
N GLY A 30 60.53 -1.07 18.44
CA GLY A 30 61.58 -0.73 17.49
C GLY A 30 61.04 0.07 16.31
N GLN A 31 59.93 -0.40 15.73
CA GLN A 31 59.25 0.29 14.63
C GLN A 31 58.78 1.69 15.06
N HIS A 32 58.15 1.80 16.24
CA HIS A 32 57.65 3.08 16.73
C HIS A 32 58.76 4.12 16.94
N LEU A 33 59.91 3.70 17.47
CA LEU A 33 61.06 4.59 17.69
C LEU A 33 61.73 4.98 16.36
N GLU A 34 61.80 4.05 15.41
CA GLU A 34 62.30 4.33 14.06
C GLU A 34 61.44 5.38 13.36
N ASP A 35 60.11 5.24 13.43
CA ASP A 35 59.15 6.21 12.90
C ASP A 35 59.30 7.56 13.59
N ARG A 36 59.45 7.58 14.92
CA ARG A 36 59.62 8.82 15.69
C ARG A 36 60.94 9.52 15.37
N HIS A 37 62.02 8.77 15.22
CA HIS A 37 63.32 9.29 14.79
C HIS A 37 63.24 9.89 13.38
N ALA A 38 62.55 9.21 12.45
CA ALA A 38 62.32 9.73 11.10
C ALA A 38 61.49 11.02 11.10
N GLU A 39 60.48 11.12 11.97
CA GLU A 39 59.68 12.35 12.12
C GLU A 39 60.53 13.53 12.63
N LEU A 40 61.37 13.31 13.65
CA LEU A 40 62.25 14.34 14.19
C LEU A 40 63.30 14.80 13.16
N LYS A 41 63.87 13.86 12.38
CA LYS A 41 64.72 14.19 11.22
C LYS A 41 63.96 15.01 10.18
N GLY A 42 62.71 14.65 9.89
CA GLY A 42 61.84 15.38 8.95
C GLY A 42 61.53 16.82 9.39
N ARG A 43 61.60 17.11 10.69
CA ARG A 43 61.43 18.46 11.26
C ARG A 43 62.73 19.28 11.33
N GLY A 44 63.82 18.76 10.77
CA GLY A 44 65.10 19.47 10.67
C GLY A 44 66.03 19.33 11.88
N THR A 45 65.74 18.42 12.82
CA THR A 45 66.63 18.12 13.94
C THR A 45 67.85 17.32 13.46
N SER A 46 69.04 17.64 13.99
CA SER A 46 70.26 16.89 13.68
C SER A 46 70.14 15.41 14.09
N GLU A 47 70.80 14.51 13.34
CA GLU A 47 70.67 13.06 13.53
C GLU A 47 71.09 12.60 14.94
N GLN A 48 72.14 13.20 15.50
CA GLN A 48 72.59 12.91 16.86
C GLN A 48 71.54 13.33 17.91
N GLN A 49 70.98 14.54 17.78
CA GLN A 49 69.96 15.03 18.73
C GLN A 49 68.63 14.29 18.62
N ALA A 50 68.23 13.90 17.41
CA ALA A 50 67.03 13.11 17.20
C ALA A 50 67.17 11.73 17.87
N TYR A 51 68.35 11.09 17.75
CA TYR A 51 68.64 9.83 18.40
C TYR A 51 68.64 9.94 19.93
N ASP A 52 69.32 10.95 20.49
CA ASP A 52 69.40 11.15 21.94
C ASP A 52 68.02 11.48 22.55
N THR A 53 67.18 12.24 21.84
CA THR A 53 65.82 12.58 22.30
C THR A 53 64.92 11.34 22.34
N VAL A 54 64.99 10.48 21.31
CA VAL A 54 64.20 9.24 21.25
C VAL A 54 64.64 8.25 22.35
N LEU A 55 65.94 8.16 22.63
CA LEU A 55 66.44 7.34 23.74
C LEU A 55 66.05 7.89 25.12
N ALA A 56 66.02 9.21 25.29
CA ALA A 56 65.55 9.84 26.53
C ALA A 56 64.05 9.58 26.78
N GLU A 57 63.22 9.61 25.72
CA GLU A 57 61.79 9.22 25.82
C GLU A 57 61.62 7.74 26.20
N LEU A 58 62.59 6.88 25.87
CA LEU A 58 62.62 5.49 26.32
C LEU A 58 62.92 5.37 27.83
N ASP A 59 63.82 6.21 28.37
CA ASP A 59 64.20 6.23 29.79
C ASP A 59 63.14 6.91 30.69
N GLU A 60 62.44 7.96 30.22
CA GLU A 60 61.31 8.54 30.98
C GLU A 60 60.11 7.58 31.07
N ARG A 61 60.05 6.56 30.21
CA ARG A 61 59.06 5.48 30.23
C ARG A 61 59.53 4.23 30.98
N ASP A 62 60.18 4.41 32.13
CA ASP A 62 60.37 3.37 33.16
C ASP A 62 59.03 2.87 33.80
N LEU A 63 57.91 3.18 33.13
CA LEU A 63 56.58 2.61 33.32
C LEU A 63 56.39 1.28 32.57
N LEU A 64 57.29 0.87 31.65
CA LEU A 64 57.17 -0.41 30.94
C LEU A 64 57.38 -1.62 31.88
N ALA A 65 58.41 -1.61 32.74
CA ALA A 65 58.64 -2.69 33.71
C ALA A 65 57.58 -2.73 34.83
N LYS A 66 57.06 -1.57 35.26
CA LYS A 66 55.99 -1.46 36.28
C LYS A 66 54.58 -1.71 35.71
N GLY A 67 54.35 -1.42 34.44
CA GLY A 67 53.06 -1.63 33.75
C GLY A 67 52.85 -3.08 33.33
N LEU A 68 53.91 -3.76 32.85
CA LEU A 68 53.81 -5.16 32.40
C LEU A 68 53.62 -6.16 33.54
N ARG A 69 54.14 -5.90 34.75
CA ARG A 69 53.84 -6.72 35.96
C ARG A 69 52.41 -6.57 36.47
N ARG A 70 51.68 -5.52 36.10
CA ARG A 70 50.28 -5.31 36.52
C ARG A 70 49.25 -6.00 35.60
N MET A 71 49.67 -6.41 34.41
CA MET A 71 48.86 -7.16 33.45
C MET A 71 48.96 -8.70 33.59
N GLU A 72 49.69 -9.20 34.60
CA GLU A 72 49.86 -10.63 34.89
C GLU A 72 48.64 -11.29 35.59
N ARG A 73 47.52 -10.58 35.73
CA ARG A 73 46.25 -11.15 36.25
C ARG A 73 45.09 -10.89 35.29
N GLN A 74 45.19 -11.43 34.08
CA GLN A 74 44.02 -11.79 33.29
C GLN A 74 44.00 -13.32 33.12
N PRO A 75 42.86 -13.98 33.35
CA PRO A 75 42.75 -15.41 33.09
C PRO A 75 43.00 -15.65 31.60
N ARG A 76 43.85 -16.64 31.30
CA ARG A 76 44.22 -17.09 29.95
C ARG A 76 42.98 -17.18 29.06
N PHE A 77 42.88 -16.35 28.04
CA PHE A 77 42.10 -16.70 26.86
C PHE A 77 42.96 -17.63 26.01
N GLU A 78 42.64 -18.92 26.01
CA GLU A 78 43.20 -19.85 25.04
C GLU A 78 42.81 -19.38 23.62
N PRO A 79 43.78 -19.26 22.69
CA PRO A 79 43.44 -19.00 21.30
C PRO A 79 42.70 -20.22 20.74
N VAL A 80 41.44 -20.00 20.32
CA VAL A 80 40.63 -21.02 19.65
C VAL A 80 41.38 -21.47 18.39
N PRO A 81 41.75 -22.75 18.25
CA PRO A 81 42.40 -23.23 17.04
C PRO A 81 41.44 -23.08 15.86
N ALA A 82 41.88 -22.41 14.81
CA ALA A 82 41.18 -22.36 13.54
C ALA A 82 41.12 -23.79 12.96
N GLY A 83 40.00 -24.49 13.18
CA GLY A 83 39.76 -25.81 12.61
C GLY A 83 39.08 -26.87 13.52
N GLY A 84 38.39 -26.50 14.60
CA GLY A 84 37.60 -27.46 15.40
C GLY A 84 36.18 -27.70 14.83
N PRO A 85 35.59 -28.92 14.96
CA PRO A 85 34.26 -29.22 14.42
C PRO A 85 33.20 -28.37 15.12
N TRP A 86 32.29 -27.78 14.33
CA TRP A 86 31.11 -27.08 14.84
C TRP A 86 30.17 -28.07 15.54
N HIS A 87 30.34 -28.27 16.83
CA HIS A 87 29.44 -29.09 17.66
C HIS A 87 28.91 -28.30 18.87
N GLY A 88 27.62 -27.92 18.81
CA GLY A 88 26.71 -27.97 19.96
C GLY A 88 26.65 -26.82 20.98
N GLY A 89 27.46 -25.76 20.90
CA GLY A 89 27.56 -24.76 21.98
C GLY A 89 26.49 -23.65 22.03
N PHE A 90 25.86 -23.29 20.90
CA PHE A 90 24.97 -22.11 20.87
C PHE A 90 23.70 -22.28 21.72
N ALA A 91 23.15 -23.50 21.74
CA ALA A 91 21.91 -23.81 22.47
C ALA A 91 22.10 -23.87 24.00
N GLY A 92 23.28 -24.31 24.47
CA GLY A 92 23.58 -24.39 25.90
C GLY A 92 23.73 -23.01 26.55
N HIS A 93 24.40 -22.08 25.86
CA HIS A 93 24.54 -20.70 26.32
C HIS A 93 23.20 -19.94 26.28
N LEU A 94 22.41 -20.10 25.20
CA LEU A 94 21.07 -19.51 25.10
C LEU A 94 20.12 -19.95 26.22
N GLY A 95 20.15 -21.24 26.59
CA GLY A 95 19.28 -21.77 27.65
C GLY A 95 19.61 -21.21 29.03
N GLN A 96 20.91 -21.01 29.32
CA GLN A 96 21.36 -20.41 30.56
C GLN A 96 21.00 -18.91 30.61
N ASP A 97 21.17 -18.19 29.51
CA ASP A 97 20.82 -16.77 29.39
C ASP A 97 19.30 -16.54 29.53
N LEU A 98 18.47 -17.38 28.91
CA LEU A 98 17.01 -17.34 29.07
C LEU A 98 16.57 -17.58 30.52
N ARG A 99 17.21 -18.53 31.21
CA ARG A 99 16.93 -18.82 32.62
C ARG A 99 17.33 -17.67 33.53
N HIS A 100 18.44 -17.00 33.25
CA HIS A 100 18.86 -15.80 33.96
C HIS A 100 17.92 -14.63 33.71
N ALA A 101 17.54 -14.37 32.46
CA ALA A 101 16.57 -13.33 32.10
C ALA A 101 15.21 -13.53 32.81
N TRP A 102 14.70 -14.76 32.82
CA TRP A 102 13.45 -15.10 33.53
C TRP A 102 13.54 -14.86 35.03
N ARG A 103 14.69 -15.19 35.64
CA ARG A 103 14.91 -14.96 37.08
C ARG A 103 14.97 -13.46 37.40
N SER A 104 15.62 -12.66 36.55
CA SER A 104 15.67 -11.19 36.67
C SER A 104 14.31 -10.52 36.49
N LEU A 105 13.47 -11.03 35.58
CA LEU A 105 12.09 -10.56 35.40
C LEU A 105 11.22 -10.85 36.64
N ARG A 106 11.40 -12.02 37.28
CA ARG A 106 10.71 -12.36 38.54
C ARG A 106 11.17 -11.53 39.74
N LEU A 107 12.41 -11.06 39.74
CA LEU A 107 12.97 -10.22 40.81
C LEU A 107 12.47 -8.77 40.74
N SER A 108 11.95 -8.34 39.59
CA SER A 108 11.49 -6.96 39.34
C SER A 108 10.11 -6.91 38.66
N PRO A 109 9.05 -7.43 39.31
CA PRO A 109 7.75 -7.66 38.68
C PRO A 109 7.07 -6.38 38.16
N GLY A 110 7.27 -5.24 38.82
CA GLY A 110 6.70 -3.95 38.37
C GLY A 110 7.27 -3.47 37.03
N PHE A 111 8.60 -3.48 36.89
CA PHE A 111 9.28 -3.10 35.65
C PHE A 111 8.97 -4.08 34.52
N ALA A 112 9.01 -5.39 34.80
CA ALA A 112 8.68 -6.43 33.84
C ALA A 112 7.23 -6.29 33.31
N THR A 113 6.28 -5.95 34.19
CA THR A 113 4.87 -5.78 33.80
C THR A 113 4.70 -4.57 32.88
N VAL A 114 5.29 -3.42 33.21
CA VAL A 114 5.23 -2.22 32.37
C VAL A 114 5.89 -2.47 31.01
N ALA A 115 7.05 -3.13 31.00
CA ALA A 115 7.76 -3.46 29.76
C ALA A 115 6.94 -4.41 28.86
N VAL A 116 6.35 -5.47 29.42
CA VAL A 116 5.51 -6.42 28.69
C VAL A 116 4.23 -5.75 28.19
N LEU A 117 3.58 -4.90 28.99
CA LEU A 117 2.38 -4.18 28.57
C LEU A 117 2.68 -3.18 27.45
N SER A 118 3.78 -2.43 27.54
CA SER A 118 4.20 -1.51 26.48
C SER A 118 4.54 -2.25 25.19
N LEU A 119 5.24 -3.38 25.28
CA LEU A 119 5.56 -4.22 24.12
C LEU A 119 4.30 -4.84 23.52
N ALA A 120 3.39 -5.36 24.35
CA ALA A 120 2.12 -5.93 23.92
C ALA A 120 1.22 -4.88 23.26
N LEU A 121 1.22 -3.63 23.78
CA LEU A 121 0.48 -2.53 23.18
C LEU A 121 1.07 -2.11 21.84
N GLY A 122 2.40 -2.00 21.72
CA GLY A 122 3.08 -1.68 20.47
C GLY A 122 2.85 -2.74 19.39
N ILE A 123 3.05 -4.02 19.74
CA ILE A 123 2.79 -5.15 18.83
C ILE A 123 1.30 -5.24 18.48
N GLY A 124 0.43 -5.10 19.49
CA GLY A 124 -1.03 -5.20 19.32
C GLY A 124 -1.61 -4.09 18.46
N ALA A 125 -1.19 -2.84 18.67
CA ALA A 125 -1.62 -1.70 17.85
C ALA A 125 -1.17 -1.86 16.40
N ASN A 126 0.10 -2.21 16.16
CA ASN A 126 0.62 -2.44 14.81
C ASN A 126 -0.06 -3.62 14.13
N THR A 127 -0.31 -4.71 14.87
CA THR A 127 -1.03 -5.89 14.35
C THR A 127 -2.48 -5.57 14.04
N ALA A 128 -3.17 -4.79 14.88
CA ALA A 128 -4.56 -4.39 14.67
C ALA A 128 -4.72 -3.47 13.44
N ILE A 129 -3.80 -2.51 13.26
CA ILE A 129 -3.76 -1.66 12.07
C ILE A 129 -3.50 -2.51 10.83
N PHE A 130 -2.54 -3.43 10.88
CA PHE A 130 -2.24 -4.33 9.76
C PHE A 130 -3.41 -5.27 9.46
N GLN A 131 -4.09 -5.82 10.47
CA GLN A 131 -5.28 -6.65 10.29
C GLN A 131 -6.45 -5.87 9.70
N LEU A 132 -6.70 -4.65 10.15
CA LEU A 132 -7.75 -3.79 9.60
C LEU A 132 -7.45 -3.44 8.14
N LEU A 133 -6.22 -3.02 7.84
CA LEU A 133 -5.76 -2.77 6.47
C LEU A 133 -5.89 -4.02 5.59
N ASN A 134 -5.48 -5.17 6.09
CA ASN A 134 -5.56 -6.43 5.37
C ASN A 134 -7.02 -6.85 5.15
N ALA A 135 -7.90 -6.69 6.14
CA ALA A 135 -9.33 -6.97 6.01
C ALA A 135 -10.04 -6.04 5.00
N VAL A 136 -9.63 -4.78 4.93
CA VAL A 136 -10.12 -3.80 3.94
C VAL A 136 -9.54 -4.10 2.55
N ARG A 137 -8.31 -4.62 2.45
CA ARG A 137 -7.65 -4.94 1.17
C ARG A 137 -8.04 -6.32 0.60
N LEU A 138 -8.44 -7.28 1.44
CA LEU A 138 -8.65 -8.69 1.08
C LEU A 138 -10.11 -9.13 0.95
N ARG A 139 -11.09 -8.23 1.04
CA ARG A 139 -12.40 -8.57 0.46
C ARG A 139 -12.27 -8.41 -1.05
N SER A 140 -11.75 -9.45 -1.71
CA SER A 140 -11.99 -9.64 -3.13
C SER A 140 -13.49 -9.45 -3.34
N LEU A 141 -13.86 -8.54 -4.25
CA LEU A 141 -15.25 -8.41 -4.65
C LEU A 141 -15.75 -9.83 -4.97
N PRO A 142 -16.91 -10.27 -4.46
CA PRO A 142 -17.47 -11.58 -4.72
C PRO A 142 -18.03 -11.64 -6.15
N VAL A 143 -17.12 -11.47 -7.09
CA VAL A 143 -17.32 -11.39 -8.54
C VAL A 143 -16.34 -12.35 -9.18
N ARG A 144 -16.72 -12.91 -10.33
CA ARG A 144 -15.89 -13.89 -11.03
C ARG A 144 -14.57 -13.24 -11.48
N ASN A 145 -13.44 -13.92 -11.31
CA ASN A 145 -12.08 -13.51 -11.76
C ASN A 145 -11.79 -12.01 -11.51
N PRO A 146 -11.66 -11.56 -10.25
CA PRO A 146 -11.46 -10.16 -9.91
C PRO A 146 -10.15 -9.57 -10.47
N GLU A 147 -9.13 -10.40 -10.72
CA GLU A 147 -7.85 -10.03 -11.32
C GLU A 147 -7.96 -9.49 -12.76
N GLU A 148 -9.04 -9.83 -13.46
CA GLU A 148 -9.31 -9.33 -14.81
C GLU A 148 -10.02 -7.97 -14.80
N LEU A 149 -10.50 -7.50 -13.64
CA LEU A 149 -11.23 -6.25 -13.53
C LEU A 149 -10.28 -5.06 -13.49
N VAL A 150 -10.60 -4.06 -14.30
CA VAL A 150 -9.94 -2.76 -14.32
C VAL A 150 -10.97 -1.65 -14.24
N TYR A 151 -10.62 -0.56 -13.56
CA TYR A 151 -11.37 0.68 -13.61
C TYR A 151 -10.72 1.61 -14.63
N LEU A 152 -11.54 2.39 -15.31
CA LEU A 152 -11.06 3.37 -16.28
C LEU A 152 -10.99 4.75 -15.62
N LYS A 153 -9.96 5.51 -15.95
CA LYS A 153 -9.84 6.91 -15.57
C LYS A 153 -9.00 7.66 -16.62
N PRO A 154 -9.28 8.94 -16.88
CA PRO A 154 -8.36 9.77 -17.65
C PRO A 154 -6.99 9.86 -16.94
N SER A 155 -5.90 9.67 -17.67
CA SER A 155 -4.53 9.80 -17.16
C SER A 155 -4.18 11.25 -16.79
N ASN A 156 -4.86 12.20 -17.43
CA ASN A 156 -4.95 13.59 -17.01
C ASN A 156 -6.42 14.02 -17.03
N SER A 157 -6.81 14.90 -16.11
CA SER A 157 -8.20 15.37 -15.99
C SER A 157 -8.27 16.87 -15.72
N HIS A 158 -7.33 17.63 -16.29
CA HIS A 158 -7.30 19.09 -16.23
C HIS A 158 -8.39 19.67 -17.16
N GLY A 159 -8.83 20.89 -16.87
CA GLY A 159 -9.85 21.55 -17.69
C GLY A 159 -11.26 20.97 -17.52
N ARG A 160 -11.50 20.16 -16.49
CA ARG A 160 -12.85 19.69 -16.14
C ARG A 160 -13.70 20.83 -15.62
N SER A 161 -14.75 21.13 -16.36
CA SER A 161 -15.80 22.08 -16.00
C SER A 161 -17.17 21.44 -16.24
N GLY A 162 -18.18 21.92 -15.52
CA GLY A 162 -19.56 21.43 -15.61
C GLY A 162 -20.15 20.99 -14.29
N ASN A 163 -21.10 20.08 -14.36
CA ASN A 163 -21.85 19.57 -13.22
C ASN A 163 -21.26 18.22 -12.77
N PHE A 164 -20.94 18.07 -11.49
CA PHE A 164 -20.37 16.83 -10.92
C PHE A 164 -21.37 16.26 -9.91
N ARG A 165 -21.76 14.99 -10.09
CA ARG A 165 -22.73 14.32 -9.22
C ARG A 165 -22.24 12.95 -8.77
N GLY A 166 -22.56 12.64 -7.52
CA GLY A 166 -22.24 11.36 -6.89
C GLY A 166 -20.75 11.21 -6.55
N SER A 167 -20.45 10.11 -5.86
CA SER A 167 -19.09 9.80 -5.42
C SER A 167 -18.15 9.44 -6.57
N PHE A 168 -18.69 9.06 -7.74
CA PHE A 168 -17.93 8.52 -8.86
C PHE A 168 -18.09 9.34 -10.14
N SER A 169 -17.86 10.65 -10.06
CA SER A 169 -18.00 11.61 -11.17
C SER A 169 -16.78 11.63 -12.13
N THR A 170 -16.42 10.48 -12.70
CA THR A 170 -15.23 10.37 -13.58
C THR A 170 -15.56 10.64 -15.05
N PHE A 171 -16.70 10.13 -15.51
CA PHE A 171 -17.15 10.20 -16.89
C PHE A 171 -18.55 10.77 -17.01
N THR A 172 -18.84 11.30 -18.19
CA THR A 172 -20.21 11.63 -18.62
C THR A 172 -20.80 10.45 -19.37
N ASN A 173 -22.12 10.36 -19.46
CA ASN A 173 -22.77 9.28 -20.22
C ASN A 173 -22.41 9.31 -21.73
N PRO A 174 -22.29 10.47 -22.41
CA PRO A 174 -21.76 10.50 -23.78
C PRO A 174 -20.36 9.89 -23.91
N ILE A 175 -19.45 10.12 -22.95
CA ILE A 175 -18.12 9.48 -22.96
C ILE A 175 -18.25 7.97 -22.74
N TRP A 176 -19.13 7.54 -21.82
CA TRP A 176 -19.41 6.13 -21.59
C TRP A 176 -19.91 5.43 -22.87
N GLU A 177 -20.89 6.00 -23.58
CA GLU A 177 -21.41 5.45 -24.83
C GLU A 177 -20.30 5.28 -25.88
N GLN A 178 -19.47 6.31 -26.06
CA GLN A 178 -18.33 6.23 -26.98
C GLN A 178 -17.32 5.15 -26.57
N ILE A 179 -16.99 5.01 -25.29
CA ILE A 179 -16.09 3.95 -24.79
C ILE A 179 -16.72 2.57 -25.01
N ARG A 180 -17.99 2.38 -24.64
CA ARG A 180 -18.72 1.12 -24.80
C ARG A 180 -18.67 0.64 -26.25
N ASP A 181 -18.88 1.55 -27.19
CA ASP A 181 -19.06 1.22 -28.60
C ASP A 181 -17.72 1.03 -29.35
N HIS A 182 -16.61 1.62 -28.87
CA HIS A 182 -15.30 1.60 -29.56
C HIS A 182 -14.19 0.82 -28.85
N GLN A 183 -14.38 0.43 -27.59
CA GLN A 183 -13.38 -0.35 -26.87
C GLN A 183 -13.20 -1.75 -27.49
N GLN A 184 -11.98 -2.28 -27.44
CA GLN A 184 -11.68 -3.65 -27.86
C GLN A 184 -10.98 -4.49 -26.79
N ALA A 185 -10.52 -3.86 -25.72
CA ALA A 185 -9.73 -4.49 -24.67
C ALA A 185 -10.56 -5.39 -23.74
N PHE A 186 -11.87 -5.18 -23.66
CA PHE A 186 -12.72 -5.77 -22.63
C PHE A 186 -13.64 -6.85 -23.19
N SER A 187 -13.80 -7.94 -22.43
CA SER A 187 -14.79 -8.99 -22.67
C SER A 187 -16.19 -8.57 -22.21
N GLY A 188 -16.25 -7.64 -21.24
CA GLY A 188 -17.45 -6.93 -20.83
C GLY A 188 -17.06 -5.61 -20.17
N ILE A 189 -17.90 -4.59 -20.31
CA ILE A 189 -17.68 -3.26 -19.72
C ILE A 189 -19.00 -2.75 -19.15
N ALA A 190 -18.93 -2.01 -18.06
CA ALA A 190 -20.09 -1.47 -17.39
C ALA A 190 -19.83 -0.08 -16.82
N ALA A 191 -20.85 0.77 -16.87
CA ALA A 191 -20.90 2.03 -16.15
C ALA A 191 -21.80 1.91 -14.93
N TRP A 192 -21.48 2.65 -13.88
CA TRP A 192 -22.29 2.71 -12.68
C TRP A 192 -22.04 4.00 -11.89
N ASN A 193 -22.97 4.32 -10.99
CA ASN A 193 -22.80 5.35 -9.97
C ASN A 193 -23.65 5.06 -8.74
N SER A 194 -23.22 5.55 -7.58
CA SER A 194 -24.01 5.54 -6.36
C SER A 194 -24.98 6.73 -6.34
N THR A 195 -26.20 6.49 -5.87
CA THR A 195 -27.26 7.49 -5.71
C THR A 195 -28.08 7.19 -4.45
N SER A 196 -29.10 7.98 -4.18
CA SER A 196 -30.06 7.75 -3.11
C SER A 196 -31.46 8.00 -3.63
N PHE A 197 -32.37 7.06 -3.37
CA PHE A 197 -33.78 7.19 -3.74
C PHE A 197 -34.64 7.41 -2.51
N ASN A 198 -35.62 8.30 -2.58
CA ASN A 198 -36.68 8.39 -1.59
C ASN A 198 -37.79 7.37 -1.93
N LEU A 199 -38.02 6.44 -1.00
CA LEU A 199 -39.03 5.38 -1.10
C LEU A 199 -40.43 5.80 -0.65
N ALA A 200 -40.59 7.01 -0.11
CA ALA A 200 -41.84 7.43 0.51
C ALA A 200 -42.91 7.80 -0.52
N THR A 201 -44.08 7.16 -0.42
CA THR A 201 -45.34 7.62 -1.03
C THR A 201 -46.09 8.53 -0.04
N GLY A 202 -45.55 9.74 0.18
CA GLY A 202 -46.16 10.77 1.03
C GLY A 202 -45.87 10.64 2.53
N GLY A 203 -45.56 11.75 3.19
CA GLY A 203 -45.27 11.83 4.62
C GLY A 203 -43.76 11.82 4.96
N ARG A 204 -43.27 10.74 5.58
CA ARG A 204 -41.87 10.65 6.08
C ARG A 204 -40.92 10.13 5.01
N SER A 205 -39.86 10.91 4.75
CA SER A 205 -38.76 10.52 3.86
C SER A 205 -38.15 9.19 4.31
N ARG A 206 -38.02 8.24 3.37
CA ARG A 206 -37.36 6.94 3.56
C ARG A 206 -36.30 6.80 2.50
N ILE A 207 -35.05 7.06 2.85
CA ILE A 207 -33.95 7.00 1.89
C ILE A 207 -33.44 5.56 1.76
N ALA A 208 -33.34 5.09 0.53
CA ALA A 208 -32.64 3.86 0.16
C ALA A 208 -31.37 4.20 -0.62
N ARG A 209 -30.31 3.41 -0.41
CA ARG A 209 -29.08 3.55 -1.19
C ARG A 209 -29.31 2.97 -2.57
N GLY A 210 -29.23 3.84 -3.58
CA GLY A 210 -29.43 3.48 -4.97
C GLY A 210 -28.10 3.26 -5.68
N ILE A 211 -28.12 2.48 -6.76
CA ILE A 211 -27.08 2.51 -7.77
C ILE A 211 -27.72 2.60 -9.15
N TYR A 212 -27.12 3.43 -10.00
CA TYR A 212 -27.34 3.36 -11.44
C TYR A 212 -26.36 2.34 -12.01
N VAL A 213 -26.85 1.47 -12.90
CA VAL A 213 -26.03 0.42 -13.52
C VAL A 213 -26.33 0.34 -15.02
N SER A 214 -25.30 0.22 -15.84
CA SER A 214 -25.50 -0.04 -17.26
C SER A 214 -26.06 -1.44 -17.49
N GLY A 215 -26.69 -1.67 -18.62
CA GLY A 215 -27.36 -2.95 -18.92
C GLY A 215 -26.53 -4.21 -18.68
N ASP A 216 -25.25 -4.21 -19.08
CA ASP A 216 -24.38 -5.40 -18.94
C ASP A 216 -23.69 -5.52 -17.57
N PHE A 217 -24.00 -4.64 -16.61
CA PHE A 217 -23.29 -4.56 -15.33
C PHE A 217 -23.27 -5.88 -14.56
N PHE A 218 -24.44 -6.49 -14.32
CA PHE A 218 -24.51 -7.72 -13.54
C PHE A 218 -23.91 -8.91 -14.28
N ASN A 219 -24.12 -8.98 -15.60
CA ASN A 219 -23.59 -10.05 -16.45
C ASN A 219 -22.06 -10.00 -16.51
N MET A 220 -21.48 -8.81 -16.71
CA MET A 220 -20.03 -8.60 -16.71
C MET A 220 -19.36 -9.00 -15.39
N LEU A 221 -20.03 -8.74 -14.26
CA LEU A 221 -19.58 -9.14 -12.93
C LEU A 221 -19.81 -10.63 -12.62
N GLY A 222 -20.58 -11.33 -13.46
CA GLY A 222 -20.95 -12.73 -13.26
C GLY A 222 -21.93 -12.94 -12.11
N VAL A 223 -22.77 -11.95 -11.82
CA VAL A 223 -23.76 -11.99 -10.73
C VAL A 223 -25.00 -12.73 -11.21
N LEU A 224 -25.40 -13.76 -10.48
CA LEU A 224 -26.62 -14.53 -10.74
C LEU A 224 -27.74 -14.10 -9.77
N PRO A 225 -28.99 -13.92 -10.24
CA PRO A 225 -30.09 -13.53 -9.36
C PRO A 225 -30.40 -14.60 -8.32
N ALA A 226 -30.79 -14.18 -7.12
CA ALA A 226 -31.42 -15.06 -6.13
C ALA A 226 -32.91 -15.30 -6.44
N ALA A 227 -33.58 -14.32 -7.04
CA ALA A 227 -34.96 -14.40 -7.49
C ALA A 227 -35.19 -13.46 -8.68
N GLY A 228 -36.13 -13.80 -9.57
CA GLY A 228 -36.45 -13.01 -10.75
C GLY A 228 -35.30 -12.93 -11.76
N ARG A 229 -35.13 -11.76 -12.38
CA ARG A 229 -34.04 -11.45 -13.33
C ARG A 229 -33.30 -10.18 -12.93
N LEU A 230 -32.06 -10.05 -13.38
CA LEU A 230 -31.29 -8.81 -13.21
C LEU A 230 -31.46 -7.89 -14.43
N ILE A 231 -31.01 -6.64 -14.28
CA ILE A 231 -30.92 -5.67 -15.37
C ILE A 231 -29.96 -6.23 -16.44
N SER A 232 -30.37 -6.08 -17.69
CA SER A 232 -29.65 -6.54 -18.88
C SER A 232 -29.55 -5.42 -19.92
N SER A 233 -28.80 -5.64 -21.01
CA SER A 233 -28.65 -4.67 -22.11
C SER A 233 -29.96 -4.20 -22.74
N VAL A 234 -31.02 -5.02 -22.71
CA VAL A 234 -32.34 -4.61 -23.25
C VAL A 234 -33.11 -3.66 -22.33
N ASP A 235 -32.73 -3.58 -21.05
CA ASP A 235 -33.35 -2.67 -20.09
C ASP A 235 -32.63 -1.29 -20.08
N ASP A 236 -31.42 -1.19 -20.61
CA ASP A 236 -30.60 0.03 -20.61
C ASP A 236 -30.46 0.65 -22.01
N THR A 237 -31.59 1.00 -22.61
CA THR A 237 -31.65 1.68 -23.91
C THR A 237 -32.01 3.14 -23.76
N LYS A 238 -31.61 3.98 -24.72
CA LYS A 238 -31.97 5.40 -24.71
C LYS A 238 -33.49 5.57 -24.61
N GLY A 239 -33.94 6.30 -23.59
CA GLY A 239 -35.37 6.54 -23.35
C GLY A 239 -36.13 5.38 -22.68
N CYS A 240 -35.45 4.43 -22.03
CA CYS A 240 -36.07 3.28 -21.36
C CYS A 240 -37.11 3.65 -20.27
N GLY A 241 -37.08 4.88 -19.75
CA GLY A 241 -37.85 5.26 -18.57
C GLY A 241 -37.37 4.50 -17.35
N LEU A 242 -38.24 3.73 -16.70
CA LEU A 242 -37.90 2.93 -15.53
C LEU A 242 -38.42 1.49 -15.72
N PRO A 243 -37.70 0.67 -16.52
CA PRO A 243 -38.19 -0.65 -16.95
C PRO A 243 -38.23 -1.68 -15.81
N GLY A 244 -37.59 -1.39 -14.69
CA GLY A 244 -37.62 -2.21 -13.49
C GLY A 244 -36.48 -1.85 -12.54
N ALA A 245 -36.64 -2.25 -11.28
CA ALA A 245 -35.64 -2.12 -10.24
C ALA A 245 -35.19 -3.51 -9.76
N VAL A 246 -33.90 -3.65 -9.51
CA VAL A 246 -33.32 -4.82 -8.85
C VAL A 246 -33.01 -4.45 -7.41
N ILE A 247 -33.42 -5.27 -6.45
CA ILE A 247 -33.13 -5.00 -5.04
C ILE A 247 -32.02 -5.90 -4.51
N SER A 248 -31.29 -5.42 -3.51
CA SER A 248 -30.27 -6.24 -2.85
C SER A 248 -30.89 -7.28 -1.92
N PHE A 249 -30.22 -8.41 -1.74
CA PHE A 249 -30.69 -9.45 -0.81
C PHE A 249 -30.95 -8.91 0.61
N PRO A 250 -30.07 -8.09 1.23
CA PRO A 250 -30.35 -7.53 2.55
C PRO A 250 -31.56 -6.60 2.58
N PHE A 251 -31.80 -5.84 1.51
CA PHE A 251 -33.00 -5.00 1.39
C PHE A 251 -34.26 -5.85 1.28
N TRP A 252 -34.23 -6.90 0.45
CA TRP A 252 -35.32 -7.86 0.30
C TRP A 252 -35.69 -8.56 1.61
N GLN A 253 -34.69 -8.98 2.39
CA GLN A 253 -34.90 -9.58 3.71
C GLN A 253 -35.52 -8.58 4.71
N ARG A 254 -34.99 -7.35 4.76
CA ARG A 254 -35.44 -6.33 5.71
C ARG A 254 -36.84 -5.80 5.42
N GLU A 255 -37.14 -5.51 4.15
CA GLU A 255 -38.37 -4.81 3.76
C GLU A 255 -39.51 -5.76 3.35
N TYR A 256 -39.16 -6.95 2.83
CA TYR A 256 -40.14 -7.91 2.30
C TYR A 256 -40.07 -9.27 3.02
N GLY A 257 -39.25 -9.40 4.08
CA GLY A 257 -39.12 -10.65 4.85
C GLY A 257 -38.58 -11.83 4.04
N GLY A 258 -37.92 -11.58 2.91
CA GLY A 258 -37.49 -12.66 2.01
C GLY A 258 -38.65 -13.31 1.23
N ASN A 259 -39.79 -12.64 1.10
CA ASN A 259 -40.96 -13.17 0.39
C ASN A 259 -40.76 -13.11 -1.13
N ALA A 260 -40.99 -14.24 -1.82
CA ALA A 260 -40.91 -14.33 -3.28
C ALA A 260 -41.90 -13.39 -3.99
N SER A 261 -43.01 -13.00 -3.34
CA SER A 261 -43.97 -12.02 -3.87
C SER A 261 -43.42 -10.60 -4.00
N ALA A 262 -42.20 -10.34 -3.52
CA ALA A 262 -41.52 -9.06 -3.74
C ALA A 262 -41.22 -8.84 -5.22
N VAL A 263 -40.84 -9.89 -5.96
CA VAL A 263 -40.65 -9.81 -7.41
C VAL A 263 -42.02 -9.61 -8.07
N GLY A 264 -42.14 -8.62 -8.94
CA GLY A 264 -43.40 -8.17 -9.53
C GLY A 264 -44.17 -7.13 -8.71
N SER A 265 -43.76 -6.88 -7.46
CA SER A 265 -44.34 -5.80 -6.65
C SER A 265 -43.76 -4.43 -7.04
N LYS A 266 -44.47 -3.36 -6.69
CA LYS A 266 -44.05 -1.98 -6.98
C LYS A 266 -43.34 -1.35 -5.78
N LEU A 267 -42.23 -0.70 -6.05
CA LEU A 267 -41.50 0.19 -5.16
C LEU A 267 -41.55 1.60 -5.74
N THR A 268 -41.69 2.63 -4.91
CA THR A 268 -41.62 4.02 -5.40
C THR A 268 -40.19 4.51 -5.25
N LEU A 269 -39.64 5.14 -6.30
CA LEU A 269 -38.31 5.75 -6.32
C LEU A 269 -38.46 7.22 -6.73
N ASP A 270 -38.27 8.13 -5.80
CA ASP A 270 -38.43 9.59 -6.02
C ASP A 270 -39.75 9.94 -6.73
N GLY A 271 -40.84 9.35 -6.24
CA GLY A 271 -42.18 9.54 -6.78
C GLY A 271 -42.53 8.69 -8.01
N HIS A 272 -41.57 7.95 -8.57
CA HIS A 272 -41.79 7.10 -9.74
C HIS A 272 -41.97 5.62 -9.35
N PRO A 273 -43.08 4.97 -9.72
CA PRO A 273 -43.28 3.56 -9.43
C PRO A 273 -42.38 2.69 -10.32
N ALA A 274 -41.56 1.84 -9.70
CA ALA A 274 -40.72 0.83 -10.32
C ALA A 274 -41.19 -0.57 -9.93
N GLU A 275 -41.30 -1.47 -10.90
CA GLU A 275 -41.53 -2.89 -10.61
C GLU A 275 -40.21 -3.55 -10.18
N ILE A 276 -40.26 -4.37 -9.12
CA ILE A 276 -39.11 -5.16 -8.69
C ILE A 276 -38.97 -6.36 -9.62
N ILE A 277 -37.97 -6.35 -10.49
CA ILE A 277 -37.77 -7.40 -11.50
C ILE A 277 -36.88 -8.56 -11.00
N GLY A 278 -36.14 -8.34 -9.92
CA GLY A 278 -35.33 -9.39 -9.30
C GLY A 278 -34.53 -8.96 -8.07
N VAL A 279 -33.83 -9.93 -7.50
CA VAL A 279 -33.07 -9.82 -6.26
C VAL A 279 -31.65 -10.32 -6.50
N THR A 280 -30.65 -9.55 -6.08
CA THR A 280 -29.24 -9.97 -6.15
C THR A 280 -28.92 -11.06 -5.12
N PRO A 281 -27.83 -11.83 -5.27
CA PRO A 281 -27.50 -12.88 -4.30
C PRO A 281 -26.99 -12.27 -2.98
N ALA A 282 -27.09 -13.04 -1.90
CA ALA A 282 -26.73 -12.60 -0.54
C ALA A 282 -25.28 -12.10 -0.40
N GLY A 283 -24.37 -12.63 -1.21
CA GLY A 283 -22.97 -12.23 -1.21
C GLY A 283 -22.67 -10.95 -2.01
N PHE A 284 -23.61 -10.41 -2.80
CA PHE A 284 -23.35 -9.26 -3.65
C PHE A 284 -23.76 -7.94 -2.98
N TYR A 285 -22.80 -7.04 -2.80
CA TYR A 285 -23.00 -5.74 -2.13
C TYR A 285 -22.79 -4.53 -3.05
N GLY A 286 -22.46 -4.73 -4.33
CA GLY A 286 -22.09 -3.67 -5.27
C GLY A 286 -20.58 -3.57 -5.50
N MET A 287 -20.15 -2.48 -6.14
CA MET A 287 -18.75 -2.24 -6.55
C MET A 287 -17.97 -1.30 -5.61
N GLU A 288 -18.69 -0.59 -4.74
CA GLU A 288 -18.11 0.36 -3.79
C GLU A 288 -17.70 -0.35 -2.50
N VAL A 289 -16.40 -0.30 -2.17
CA VAL A 289 -15.87 -0.96 -0.97
C VAL A 289 -16.37 -0.26 0.29
N GLY A 290 -16.92 -1.04 1.23
CA GLY A 290 -17.42 -0.52 2.51
C GLY A 290 -18.85 0.01 2.46
N ASN A 291 -19.43 0.15 1.25
CA ASN A 291 -20.82 0.53 1.06
C ASN A 291 -21.62 -0.63 0.45
N SER A 292 -22.94 -0.61 0.65
CA SER A 292 -23.87 -1.52 0.00
C SER A 292 -25.01 -0.75 -0.63
N PHE A 293 -25.64 -1.34 -1.64
CA PHE A 293 -26.83 -0.78 -2.26
C PHE A 293 -28.09 -1.50 -1.76
N ASP A 294 -29.21 -0.80 -1.83
CA ASP A 294 -30.55 -1.30 -1.55
C ASP A 294 -31.31 -1.55 -2.86
N VAL A 295 -31.20 -0.62 -3.81
CA VAL A 295 -31.91 -0.65 -5.10
C VAL A 295 -30.96 -0.33 -6.26
N ALA A 296 -31.09 -1.03 -7.37
CA ALA A 296 -30.37 -0.80 -8.62
C ALA A 296 -31.35 -0.52 -9.77
N VAL A 297 -31.07 0.50 -10.57
CA VAL A 297 -31.85 0.88 -11.75
C VAL A 297 -30.94 1.15 -12.95
N PRO A 298 -31.43 1.02 -14.20
CA PRO A 298 -30.63 1.30 -15.39
C PRO A 298 -30.11 2.74 -15.45
N VAL A 299 -28.94 2.95 -16.08
CA VAL A 299 -28.37 4.29 -16.32
C VAL A 299 -29.34 5.19 -17.09
N CYS A 300 -30.04 4.65 -18.09
CA CYS A 300 -31.05 5.38 -18.85
C CYS A 300 -32.22 5.92 -17.99
N SER A 301 -32.46 5.38 -16.80
CA SER A 301 -33.50 5.84 -15.89
C SER A 301 -33.20 7.18 -15.20
N GLU A 302 -31.95 7.65 -15.23
CA GLU A 302 -31.57 8.96 -14.67
C GLU A 302 -32.39 10.09 -15.30
N ALA A 303 -32.65 10.02 -16.61
CA ALA A 303 -33.42 11.04 -17.32
C ALA A 303 -34.87 11.17 -16.84
N LEU A 304 -35.45 10.12 -16.28
CA LEU A 304 -36.80 10.15 -15.70
C LEU A 304 -36.76 10.60 -14.24
N ILE A 305 -35.87 10.02 -13.44
CA ILE A 305 -35.83 10.20 -11.98
C ILE A 305 -35.38 11.61 -11.61
N ASP A 306 -34.35 12.14 -12.28
CA ASP A 306 -33.78 13.45 -11.94
C ASP A 306 -34.42 14.62 -12.72
N GLY A 307 -35.32 14.33 -13.66
CA GLY A 307 -36.18 15.31 -14.34
C GLY A 307 -35.43 16.54 -14.89
N GLU A 308 -35.69 17.71 -14.28
CA GLU A 308 -35.09 19.01 -14.64
C GLU A 308 -33.58 19.10 -14.39
N TRP A 309 -33.02 18.24 -13.53
CA TRP A 309 -31.60 18.20 -13.19
C TRP A 309 -30.83 17.11 -13.96
N LYS A 310 -31.46 16.51 -14.98
CA LYS A 310 -30.89 15.39 -15.75
C LYS A 310 -29.51 15.71 -16.32
N VAL A 311 -28.61 14.76 -16.16
CA VAL A 311 -27.25 14.81 -16.71
C VAL A 311 -26.97 13.71 -17.74
N LEU A 312 -27.92 12.80 -18.01
CA LEU A 312 -27.74 11.69 -18.93
C LEU A 312 -27.25 12.11 -20.34
N ASP A 313 -27.87 13.08 -20.99
CA ASP A 313 -27.42 13.51 -22.33
C ASP A 313 -26.39 14.65 -22.30
N ARG A 314 -25.98 15.10 -21.10
CA ARG A 314 -25.09 16.26 -20.95
C ARG A 314 -23.63 15.86 -21.11
N ARG A 315 -22.94 16.51 -22.05
CA ARG A 315 -21.48 16.36 -22.25
C ARG A 315 -20.65 16.92 -21.10
N ASP A 316 -21.23 17.81 -20.29
CA ASP A 316 -20.64 18.42 -19.10
C ASP A 316 -21.22 17.86 -17.77
N GLY A 317 -21.98 16.77 -17.84
CA GLY A 317 -22.57 16.09 -16.69
C GLY A 317 -21.72 14.90 -16.25
N TRP A 318 -20.89 15.09 -15.23
CA TRP A 318 -19.93 14.12 -14.73
C TRP A 318 -20.52 13.30 -13.59
N TRP A 319 -20.78 12.01 -13.82
CA TRP A 319 -21.47 11.20 -12.81
C TRP A 319 -21.23 9.69 -12.91
N LEU A 320 -20.48 9.19 -13.89
CA LEU A 320 -20.27 7.74 -14.06
C LEU A 320 -18.84 7.32 -13.73
N ALA A 321 -18.71 6.17 -13.07
CA ALA A 321 -17.51 5.34 -13.12
C ALA A 321 -17.69 4.24 -14.16
N ILE A 322 -16.57 3.82 -14.75
CA ILE A 322 -16.53 2.73 -15.72
C ILE A 322 -15.58 1.64 -15.20
N VAL A 323 -16.05 0.41 -15.27
CA VAL A 323 -15.28 -0.81 -14.98
C VAL A 323 -15.35 -1.73 -16.19
N GLY A 324 -14.24 -2.40 -16.49
CA GLY A 324 -14.14 -3.37 -17.57
C GLY A 324 -13.48 -4.66 -17.10
N ARG A 325 -13.89 -5.78 -17.69
CA ARG A 325 -13.20 -7.07 -17.58
C ARG A 325 -12.30 -7.25 -18.78
N LEU A 326 -11.00 -7.40 -18.56
CA LEU A 326 -10.03 -7.65 -19.61
C LEU A 326 -10.36 -8.93 -20.39
N LYS A 327 -10.09 -8.94 -21.69
CA LYS A 327 -10.10 -10.19 -22.47
C LYS A 327 -8.95 -11.10 -22.02
N PRO A 328 -9.07 -12.43 -22.18
CA PRO A 328 -7.97 -13.35 -21.92
C PRO A 328 -6.68 -12.93 -22.65
N GLY A 329 -5.55 -12.90 -21.93
CA GLY A 329 -4.26 -12.48 -22.45
C GLY A 329 -4.05 -10.96 -22.61
N TRP A 330 -5.01 -10.13 -22.19
CA TRP A 330 -4.81 -8.68 -22.10
C TRP A 330 -4.26 -8.28 -20.74
N THR A 331 -3.36 -7.30 -20.75
CA THR A 331 -2.83 -6.67 -19.54
C THR A 331 -3.39 -5.26 -19.40
N PRO A 332 -3.41 -4.68 -18.18
CA PRO A 332 -3.79 -3.28 -17.99
C PRO A 332 -2.98 -2.32 -18.88
N ALA A 333 -1.68 -2.60 -19.08
CA ALA A 333 -0.84 -1.81 -19.97
C ALA A 333 -1.29 -1.87 -21.45
N LYS A 334 -1.63 -3.07 -21.94
CA LYS A 334 -2.14 -3.26 -23.30
C LYS A 334 -3.52 -2.61 -23.49
N ALA A 335 -4.39 -2.72 -22.48
CA ALA A 335 -5.69 -2.06 -22.48
C ALA A 335 -5.55 -0.54 -22.48
N THR A 336 -4.64 0.02 -21.67
CA THR A 336 -4.31 1.45 -21.67
C THR A 336 -3.84 1.89 -23.06
N ALA A 337 -2.91 1.18 -23.70
CA ALA A 337 -2.47 1.55 -25.05
C ALA A 337 -3.62 1.59 -26.07
N GLN A 338 -4.57 0.65 -26.00
CA GLN A 338 -5.76 0.66 -26.86
C GLN A 338 -6.70 1.82 -26.55
N LEU A 339 -6.96 2.09 -25.26
CA LEU A 339 -7.78 3.21 -24.80
C LEU A 339 -7.18 4.56 -25.19
N GLU A 340 -5.86 4.73 -25.08
CA GLU A 340 -5.16 5.93 -25.53
C GLU A 340 -5.34 6.16 -27.03
N SER A 341 -5.33 5.09 -27.84
CA SER A 341 -5.46 5.20 -29.30
C SER A 341 -6.84 5.70 -29.74
N ILE A 342 -7.91 5.37 -29.01
CA ILE A 342 -9.28 5.81 -29.32
C ILE A 342 -9.66 7.13 -28.64
N SER A 343 -8.89 7.57 -27.64
CA SER A 343 -9.18 8.76 -26.84
C SER A 343 -9.42 10.03 -27.67
N PRO A 344 -8.60 10.37 -28.69
CA PRO A 344 -8.83 11.59 -29.48
C PRO A 344 -10.21 11.61 -30.16
N GLY A 345 -10.64 10.48 -30.72
CA GLY A 345 -11.95 10.37 -31.38
C GLY A 345 -13.10 10.52 -30.37
N ILE A 346 -12.97 9.88 -29.21
CA ILE A 346 -13.97 9.96 -28.13
C ILE A 346 -14.11 11.41 -27.65
N PHE A 347 -13.02 12.05 -27.24
CA PHE A 347 -13.07 13.40 -26.70
C PHE A 347 -13.45 14.45 -27.75
N GLN A 348 -13.11 14.24 -29.02
CA GLN A 348 -13.61 15.09 -30.10
C GLN A 348 -15.14 14.98 -30.25
N ALA A 349 -15.69 13.77 -30.17
CA ALA A 349 -17.13 13.53 -30.34
C ALA A 349 -17.96 14.03 -29.14
N THR A 350 -17.36 14.07 -27.95
CA THR A 350 -18.04 14.42 -26.70
C THR A 350 -17.63 15.78 -26.15
N LEU A 351 -16.96 16.62 -26.94
CA LEU A 351 -16.56 17.96 -26.51
C LEU A 351 -17.80 18.77 -26.05
N PRO A 352 -17.81 19.31 -24.81
CA PRO A 352 -18.94 20.10 -24.34
C PRO A 352 -19.02 21.45 -25.03
N ASP A 353 -20.23 21.84 -25.47
CA ASP A 353 -20.45 23.07 -26.25
C ASP A 353 -20.11 24.36 -25.48
N ARG A 354 -20.06 24.29 -24.14
CA ARG A 354 -19.77 25.44 -23.26
C ARG A 354 -18.28 25.65 -22.99
N TYR A 355 -17.42 24.72 -23.39
CA TYR A 355 -15.99 24.82 -23.11
C TYR A 355 -15.35 25.93 -23.94
N LYS A 356 -14.57 26.79 -23.29
CA LYS A 356 -13.77 27.82 -23.98
C LYS A 356 -12.50 27.20 -24.54
N ASP A 357 -11.79 27.92 -25.42
CA ASP A 357 -10.59 27.44 -26.12
C ASP A 357 -9.56 26.73 -25.22
N LYS A 358 -9.31 27.27 -24.02
CA LYS A 358 -8.38 26.66 -23.07
C LYS A 358 -8.91 25.33 -22.52
N GLU A 359 -10.15 25.31 -22.03
CA GLU A 359 -10.79 24.10 -21.47
C GLU A 359 -10.97 23.02 -22.56
N ALA A 360 -11.37 23.43 -23.76
CA ALA A 360 -11.50 22.55 -24.91
C ALA A 360 -10.15 21.92 -25.29
N LYS A 361 -9.08 22.71 -25.35
CA LYS A 361 -7.73 22.18 -25.63
C LYS A 361 -7.25 21.21 -24.54
N GLU A 362 -7.50 21.53 -23.27
CA GLU A 362 -7.17 20.65 -22.16
C GLU A 362 -7.98 19.35 -22.20
N PHE A 363 -9.28 19.42 -22.47
CA PHE A 363 -10.18 18.26 -22.60
C PHE A 363 -9.80 17.34 -23.77
N LEU A 364 -9.50 17.90 -24.95
CA LEU A 364 -9.10 17.13 -26.13
C LEU A 364 -7.73 16.45 -25.96
N ALA A 365 -6.90 16.91 -25.02
CA ALA A 365 -5.61 16.31 -24.70
C ALA A 365 -5.71 15.13 -23.71
N TRP A 366 -6.93 14.77 -23.27
CA TRP A 366 -7.11 13.66 -22.37
C TRP A 366 -6.82 12.34 -23.03
N LYS A 367 -6.34 11.41 -22.20
CA LYS A 367 -6.10 10.03 -22.57
C LYS A 367 -6.72 9.11 -21.55
N LEU A 368 -7.46 8.12 -22.01
CA LEU A 368 -8.06 7.09 -21.19
C LEU A 368 -7.00 6.05 -20.81
N ALA A 369 -7.01 5.61 -19.56
CA ALA A 369 -6.15 4.55 -19.06
C ALA A 369 -6.94 3.55 -18.21
N ALA A 370 -6.46 2.30 -18.19
CA ALA A 370 -6.99 1.20 -17.42
C ALA A 370 -6.10 0.90 -16.22
N TYR A 371 -6.71 0.80 -15.04
CA TYR A 371 -6.04 0.57 -13.77
C TYR A 371 -6.64 -0.65 -13.06
N PRO A 372 -5.86 -1.47 -12.34
CA PRO A 372 -6.38 -2.65 -11.65
C PRO A 372 -7.52 -2.32 -10.66
N ALA A 373 -8.61 -3.10 -10.70
CA ALA A 373 -9.79 -2.96 -9.84
C ALA A 373 -10.11 -4.21 -9.00
N SER A 374 -9.15 -5.12 -8.84
CA SER A 374 -9.34 -6.42 -8.17
C SER A 374 -9.81 -6.35 -6.71
N ALA A 375 -9.62 -5.21 -6.05
CA ALA A 375 -10.06 -4.96 -4.67
C ALA A 375 -11.23 -3.98 -4.56
N GLY A 376 -11.91 -3.66 -5.68
CA GLY A 376 -13.01 -2.69 -5.75
C GLY A 376 -12.56 -1.24 -5.93
N ILE A 377 -13.53 -0.36 -6.19
CA ILE A 377 -13.30 1.06 -6.46
C ILE A 377 -13.55 1.84 -5.16
N SER A 378 -12.54 2.52 -4.66
CA SER A 378 -12.64 3.39 -3.47
C SER A 378 -11.87 4.68 -3.72
N ASN A 379 -12.54 5.83 -3.55
CA ASN A 379 -11.88 7.14 -3.57
C ASN A 379 -10.81 7.28 -2.47
N LEU A 380 -10.94 6.50 -1.38
CA LEU A 380 -9.99 6.51 -0.26
C LEU A 380 -8.63 5.89 -0.65
N ARG A 381 -8.57 4.97 -1.62
CA ARG A 381 -7.30 4.27 -1.90
C ARG A 381 -6.28 5.16 -2.60
N THR A 382 -6.73 6.03 -3.50
CA THR A 382 -5.83 6.94 -4.25
C THR A 382 -5.31 8.07 -3.36
N GLU A 383 -6.08 8.49 -2.35
CA GLU A 383 -5.72 9.58 -1.43
C GLU A 383 -4.91 9.11 -0.22
N TYR A 384 -5.12 7.86 0.24
CA TYR A 384 -4.46 7.35 1.46
C TYR A 384 -3.30 6.39 1.21
N GLU A 385 -3.01 5.92 -0.01
CA GLU A 385 -1.84 5.03 -0.25
C GLU A 385 -0.51 5.70 0.16
N GLN A 386 -0.32 6.99 -0.16
CA GLN A 386 0.90 7.72 0.24
C GLN A 386 0.97 7.99 1.76
N PRO A 387 -0.07 8.53 2.42
CA PRO A 387 -0.10 8.67 3.88
C PRO A 387 0.06 7.34 4.64
N LEU A 388 -0.50 6.24 4.13
CA LEU A 388 -0.38 4.91 4.75
C LEU A 388 1.04 4.37 4.67
N TRP A 389 1.72 4.54 3.53
CA TRP A 389 3.14 4.20 3.41
C TRP A 389 4.02 5.08 4.31
N MET A 390 3.70 6.36 4.46
CA MET A 390 4.39 7.24 5.41
C MET A 390 4.15 6.82 6.86
N LEU A 391 2.91 6.49 7.24
CA LEU A 391 2.59 6.00 8.58
C LEU A 391 3.26 4.64 8.86
N LEU A 392 3.33 3.73 7.88
CA LEU A 392 4.09 2.49 7.99
C LEU A 392 5.60 2.72 8.11
N ALA A 393 6.14 3.72 7.41
CA ALA A 393 7.55 4.10 7.54
C ALA A 393 7.85 4.73 8.90
N ILE A 394 6.93 5.53 9.45
CA ILE A 394 7.07 6.17 10.77
C ILE A 394 6.84 5.17 11.91
N ALA A 395 5.95 4.19 11.75
CA ALA A 395 5.71 3.12 12.73
C ALA A 395 6.72 1.97 12.64
N GLY A 396 7.53 1.94 11.56
CA GLY A 396 8.58 0.94 11.30
C GLY A 396 9.99 1.38 11.67
N THR A 397 10.16 2.56 12.27
CA THR A 397 11.40 3.04 12.92
C THR A 397 11.21 3.11 14.41
#